data_AF-A0A6A0RDV5-F1
#
_entry.id   AF-A0A6A0RDV5-F1
#
_cell.length_a   1.000
_cell.length_b   1.000
_cell.length_c   1.000
_cell.angle_alpha   90.00
_cell.angle_beta   90.00
_cell.angle_gamma   90.00
#
_symmetry.space_group_name_H-M   'P 1'
#
loop_
_entity.id
_entity.type
_entity.pdbx_description
1 polymer ?
#
loop_
_entity_poly.entity_id
_entity_poly.type
_entity_poly.pdbx_seq_one_letter_code
_entity_poly.pdbx_strand_id
1 'polypeptide(L)'
;MQWEIRPGVQRPVGRFGEWTGISRDRRDHSATTASAIQSADAVRKLAVDGVTASSELSPGFAAANLIDGDPAMPWNDASLSGAGAVLTFDLGEPVFLDTIVIHNYDNPRDPRSFKRNARVKEFDVEYHTEHGTMRLKATAPDTAAPFTVSINALHDGPLVIRVASVWPAEAVDDAPPFLELSVGEVEFFGSAITDEWMESAIREAKQTVAAFESEIATLTSALETAPPEAAQEMQDKLAIADAGLAEAVRSLLELEKRVTLINQSGANRP
;
A
#
# COMPACT_ATOMS: atom_id res chain seq x y z
N MET A 1 -39.01 -37.84 -14.66
CA MET A 1 -40.39 -37.58 -14.19
C MET A 1 -40.35 -37.70 -12.67
N GLN A 2 -40.61 -36.63 -11.89
CA GLN A 2 -41.95 -36.20 -11.40
C GLN A 2 -42.57 -37.24 -10.44
N TRP A 3 -43.14 -36.91 -9.27
CA TRP A 3 -43.57 -35.62 -8.64
C TRP A 3 -43.12 -35.58 -7.15
N GLU A 4 -43.44 -34.65 -6.25
CA GLU A 4 -44.32 -33.45 -6.28
C GLU A 4 -43.49 -32.15 -6.11
N ILE A 5 -43.44 -31.29 -5.06
CA ILE A 5 -44.17 -31.15 -3.78
C ILE A 5 -44.55 -29.66 -3.57
N ARG A 6 -45.85 -29.42 -3.36
CA ARG A 6 -46.61 -28.30 -2.76
C ARG A 6 -46.15 -26.82 -2.91
N PRO A 7 -47.03 -25.92 -3.40
CA PRO A 7 -46.81 -24.47 -3.45
C PRO A 7 -47.34 -23.71 -2.21
N GLY A 8 -46.82 -22.49 -1.99
CA GLY A 8 -47.29 -21.56 -0.96
C GLY A 8 -47.69 -20.17 -1.51
N VAL A 9 -49.00 -19.92 -1.54
CA VAL A 9 -49.75 -18.63 -1.54
C VAL A 9 -49.11 -17.36 -2.17
N GLN A 10 -49.81 -16.78 -3.16
CA GLN A 10 -49.58 -15.42 -3.68
C GLN A 10 -50.55 -14.37 -3.09
N ARG A 11 -50.24 -13.09 -3.37
CA ARG A 11 -51.11 -11.88 -3.53
C ARG A 11 -51.18 -10.90 -2.35
N PRO A 12 -51.53 -9.61 -2.57
CA PRO A 12 -51.71 -8.89 -3.85
C PRO A 12 -50.77 -7.66 -4.01
N VAL A 13 -50.81 -7.03 -5.20
CA VAL A 13 -50.25 -5.68 -5.44
C VAL A 13 -51.38 -4.64 -5.29
N GLY A 14 -51.10 -3.50 -4.63
CA GLY A 14 -52.00 -2.37 -4.47
C GLY A 14 -51.26 -1.03 -4.61
N ARG A 15 -51.94 0.05 -4.99
CA ARG A 15 -51.33 1.33 -5.44
C ARG A 15 -51.83 2.53 -4.62
N PHE A 16 -50.90 3.46 -4.35
CA PHE A 16 -51.08 4.88 -3.94
C PHE A 16 -51.88 5.23 -2.67
N GLY A 17 -51.23 6.04 -1.84
CA GLY A 17 -51.76 6.85 -0.75
C GLY A 17 -50.63 7.77 -0.26
N GLU A 18 -50.86 9.08 -0.15
CA GLU A 18 -49.81 10.09 0.01
C GLU A 18 -49.68 10.63 1.45
N TRP A 19 -48.44 11.02 1.81
CA TRP A 19 -48.05 12.00 2.85
C TRP A 19 -48.62 11.81 4.28
N THR A 20 -47.81 11.71 5.35
CA THR A 20 -46.80 12.69 5.77
C THR A 20 -45.82 12.07 6.81
N GLY A 21 -44.67 12.73 7.01
CA GLY A 21 -44.08 12.84 8.35
C GLY A 21 -43.19 11.70 8.86
N ILE A 22 -41.87 11.86 8.67
CA ILE A 22 -40.79 11.78 9.68
C ILE A 22 -39.48 11.50 8.93
N SER A 23 -38.72 12.56 8.68
CA SER A 23 -37.33 12.46 8.24
C SER A 23 -36.48 12.03 9.44
N ARG A 24 -36.28 10.72 9.60
CA ARG A 24 -35.13 10.24 10.40
C ARG A 24 -33.86 10.55 9.63
N ASP A 25 -33.31 11.72 9.91
CA ASP A 25 -31.95 12.12 9.55
C ASP A 25 -30.95 11.18 10.25
N ARG A 26 -30.81 9.98 9.69
CA ARG A 26 -29.82 9.00 10.10
C ARG A 26 -28.48 9.42 9.52
N ARG A 27 -27.91 10.51 10.03
CA ARG A 27 -26.55 10.93 9.68
C ARG A 27 -25.61 9.76 9.85
N ASP A 28 -25.02 9.32 8.75
CA ASP A 28 -24.05 8.24 8.70
C ASP A 28 -22.74 8.67 9.35
N HIS A 29 -22.70 8.65 10.69
CA HIS A 29 -21.47 8.69 11.47
C HIS A 29 -20.77 7.31 11.40
N SER A 30 -20.61 6.79 10.18
CA SER A 30 -19.64 5.75 9.89
C SER A 30 -18.26 6.37 10.02
N ALA A 31 -17.33 5.70 10.70
CA ALA A 31 -16.03 6.29 11.01
C ALA A 31 -15.24 6.64 9.73
N THR A 32 -15.12 7.94 9.43
CA THR A 32 -14.15 8.46 8.48
C THR A 32 -12.77 8.39 9.12
N THR A 33 -12.21 7.18 9.18
CA THR A 33 -10.79 6.99 9.49
C THR A 33 -9.97 7.84 8.52
N ALA A 34 -8.97 8.56 9.03
CA ALA A 34 -8.43 9.74 8.35
C ALA A 34 -7.65 9.41 7.06
N SER A 35 -8.33 9.46 5.91
CA SER A 35 -7.71 9.58 4.58
C SER A 35 -7.20 11.02 4.35
N ALA A 36 -6.25 11.46 5.19
CA ALA A 36 -5.68 12.81 5.20
C ALA A 36 -4.20 12.80 4.75
N ILE A 37 -3.97 12.32 3.52
CA ILE A 37 -2.71 12.53 2.79
C ILE A 37 -3.08 12.96 1.37
N GLN A 38 -3.45 14.23 1.18
CA GLN A 38 -3.82 14.74 -0.15
C GLN A 38 -3.26 16.13 -0.49
N SER A 39 -1.97 16.29 -0.21
CA SER A 39 -1.08 17.17 -1.00
C SER A 39 0.30 16.52 -1.23
N ALA A 40 0.33 15.19 -1.34
CA ALA A 40 1.49 14.47 -1.85
C ALA A 40 1.83 14.94 -3.27
N ASP A 41 3.11 15.23 -3.50
CA ASP A 41 3.64 15.52 -4.83
C ASP A 41 3.29 14.37 -5.80
N ALA A 42 2.95 14.69 -7.06
CA ALA A 42 2.24 13.75 -7.93
C ALA A 42 3.00 12.43 -8.11
N VAL A 43 2.31 11.30 -7.87
CA VAL A 43 2.90 9.95 -7.87
C VAL A 43 3.70 9.71 -9.14
N ARG A 44 5.01 9.49 -8.97
CA ARG A 44 6.02 9.39 -10.02
C ARG A 44 6.91 8.16 -9.81
N LYS A 45 7.64 7.74 -10.85
CA LYS A 45 8.76 6.80 -10.66
C LYS A 45 9.78 7.47 -9.74
N LEU A 46 10.16 6.76 -8.68
CA LEU A 46 11.16 7.15 -7.70
C LEU A 46 12.55 6.80 -8.24
N ALA A 47 13.58 7.50 -7.76
CA ALA A 47 14.96 7.08 -7.96
C ALA A 47 15.28 5.86 -7.09
N VAL A 48 16.34 5.15 -7.45
CA VAL A 48 16.95 4.07 -6.66
C VAL A 48 18.45 4.32 -6.65
N ASP A 49 19.02 4.51 -5.48
CA ASP A 49 20.46 4.80 -5.31
C ASP A 49 21.31 3.53 -5.44
N GLY A 50 20.73 2.35 -5.17
CA GLY A 50 21.39 1.08 -5.41
C GLY A 50 20.49 -0.15 -5.23
N VAL A 51 20.97 -1.28 -5.75
CA VAL A 51 20.34 -2.59 -5.58
C VAL A 51 21.42 -3.67 -5.44
N THR A 52 21.15 -4.69 -4.63
CA THR A 52 22.01 -5.86 -4.43
C THR A 52 21.19 -7.14 -4.44
N ALA A 53 21.77 -8.24 -4.95
CA ALA A 53 21.14 -9.55 -4.96
C ALA A 53 21.91 -10.57 -4.11
N SER A 54 21.22 -11.61 -3.63
CA SER A 54 21.81 -12.76 -2.94
C SER A 54 22.76 -13.58 -3.82
N SER A 55 22.51 -13.61 -5.14
CA SER A 55 23.43 -14.16 -6.13
C SER A 55 23.17 -13.56 -7.52
N GLU A 56 24.15 -13.67 -8.41
CA GLU A 56 24.10 -13.16 -9.78
C GLU A 56 24.76 -14.18 -10.71
N LEU A 57 24.13 -14.52 -11.84
CA LEU A 57 24.63 -15.53 -12.78
C LEU A 57 25.94 -15.12 -13.43
N SER A 58 26.08 -13.84 -13.79
CA SER A 58 27.30 -13.23 -14.32
C SER A 58 27.19 -11.70 -14.25
N PRO A 59 28.29 -10.94 -14.48
CA PRO A 59 28.24 -9.48 -14.56
C PRO A 59 27.32 -8.91 -15.66
N GLY A 60 26.91 -9.70 -16.66
CA GLY A 60 25.91 -9.31 -17.65
C GLY A 60 24.46 -9.51 -17.20
N PHE A 61 24.25 -10.08 -16.01
CA PHE A 61 22.96 -10.37 -15.38
C PHE A 61 22.97 -9.92 -13.91
N ALA A 62 23.65 -8.81 -13.62
CA ALA A 62 23.85 -8.29 -12.28
C ALA A 62 22.56 -7.64 -11.74
N ALA A 63 22.48 -7.46 -10.42
CA ALA A 63 21.32 -6.85 -9.77
C ALA A 63 21.03 -5.44 -10.30
N ALA A 64 22.06 -4.69 -10.71
CA ALA A 64 21.95 -3.34 -11.28
C ALA A 64 21.05 -3.27 -12.52
N ASN A 65 20.91 -4.36 -13.28
CA ASN A 65 20.00 -4.44 -14.42
C ASN A 65 18.52 -4.24 -14.02
N LEU A 66 18.16 -4.51 -12.75
CA LEU A 66 16.78 -4.35 -12.24
C LEU A 66 16.32 -2.89 -12.14
N ILE A 67 17.20 -1.92 -12.34
CA ILE A 67 16.91 -0.48 -12.19
C ILE A 67 17.53 0.36 -13.32
N ASP A 68 17.91 -0.27 -14.44
CA ASP A 68 18.53 0.42 -15.57
C ASP A 68 17.53 0.99 -16.60
N GLY A 69 16.27 0.55 -16.53
CA GLY A 69 15.18 0.99 -17.40
C GLY A 69 15.00 0.18 -18.69
N ASP A 70 15.78 -0.88 -18.93
CA ASP A 70 15.60 -1.83 -20.05
C ASP A 70 15.23 -3.23 -19.53
N PRO A 71 13.94 -3.58 -19.38
CA PRO A 71 13.52 -4.92 -18.93
C PRO A 71 13.92 -6.08 -19.87
N ALA A 72 14.55 -5.81 -21.02
CA ALA A 72 15.20 -6.83 -21.84
C ALA A 72 16.65 -7.16 -21.41
N MET A 73 17.21 -6.44 -20.43
CA MET A 73 18.42 -6.79 -19.68
C MET A 73 17.99 -7.30 -18.29
N PRO A 74 17.93 -8.62 -18.05
CA PRO A 74 17.46 -9.12 -16.76
C PRO A 74 18.59 -9.20 -15.74
N TRP A 75 18.23 -9.19 -14.46
CA TRP A 75 19.01 -9.93 -13.45
C TRP A 75 18.65 -11.41 -13.53
N ASN A 76 19.67 -12.27 -13.43
CA ASN A 76 19.50 -13.71 -13.27
C ASN A 76 20.14 -14.20 -11.98
N ASP A 77 19.37 -14.93 -11.18
CA ASP A 77 19.88 -15.60 -9.98
C ASP A 77 20.68 -16.86 -10.33
N ALA A 78 21.79 -17.09 -9.62
CA ALA A 78 22.66 -18.25 -9.79
C ALA A 78 22.29 -19.46 -8.92
N SER A 79 21.21 -19.40 -8.14
CA SER A 79 20.98 -20.27 -6.98
C SER A 79 19.60 -20.96 -7.01
N LEU A 80 19.58 -22.25 -7.37
CA LEU A 80 18.40 -23.12 -7.21
C LEU A 80 17.10 -22.55 -7.82
N SER A 81 17.20 -21.96 -9.02
CA SER A 81 16.07 -21.31 -9.71
C SER A 81 15.42 -20.17 -8.91
N GLY A 82 16.22 -19.41 -8.14
CA GLY A 82 15.76 -18.28 -7.34
C GLY A 82 15.05 -18.64 -6.04
N ALA A 83 15.04 -19.91 -5.62
CA ALA A 83 14.35 -20.36 -4.42
C ALA A 83 14.98 -19.76 -3.14
N GLY A 84 14.32 -18.75 -2.55
CA GLY A 84 14.85 -17.99 -1.42
C GLY A 84 15.83 -16.87 -1.79
N ALA A 85 15.91 -16.50 -3.08
CA ALA A 85 16.71 -15.36 -3.51
C ALA A 85 16.21 -14.05 -2.87
N VAL A 86 17.13 -13.12 -2.62
CA VAL A 86 16.87 -11.85 -1.93
C VAL A 86 17.41 -10.71 -2.77
N LEU A 87 16.58 -9.72 -3.02
CA LEU A 87 16.93 -8.43 -3.62
C LEU A 87 16.78 -7.36 -2.54
N THR A 88 17.79 -6.50 -2.37
CA THR A 88 17.75 -5.37 -1.43
C THR A 88 17.99 -4.08 -2.21
N PHE A 89 17.01 -3.18 -2.17
CA PHE A 89 17.02 -1.88 -2.84
C PHE A 89 17.23 -0.77 -1.80
N ASP A 90 17.98 0.24 -2.19
CA ASP A 90 18.15 1.50 -1.47
C ASP A 90 17.50 2.61 -2.30
N LEU A 91 16.44 3.22 -1.76
CA LEU A 91 15.74 4.34 -2.41
C LEU A 91 16.41 5.70 -2.13
N GLY A 92 17.54 5.71 -1.43
CA GLY A 92 18.30 6.90 -1.08
C GLY A 92 17.66 7.71 0.04
N GLU A 93 16.44 8.19 -0.16
CA GLU A 93 15.75 9.10 0.77
C GLU A 93 14.38 8.57 1.23
N PRO A 94 13.89 8.99 2.40
CA PRO A 94 12.55 8.64 2.86
C PRO A 94 11.46 9.12 1.89
N VAL A 95 10.55 8.21 1.52
CA VAL A 95 9.52 8.39 0.48
C VAL A 95 8.16 7.92 0.96
N PHE A 96 7.08 8.44 0.38
CA PHE A 96 5.79 7.75 0.40
C PHE A 96 5.76 6.75 -0.75
N LEU A 97 5.90 5.46 -0.45
CA LEU A 97 5.91 4.37 -1.42
C LEU A 97 4.47 3.89 -1.67
N ASP A 98 3.94 4.22 -2.85
CA ASP A 98 2.60 3.86 -3.30
C ASP A 98 2.59 2.42 -3.84
N THR A 99 3.37 2.16 -4.89
CA THR A 99 3.34 0.91 -5.66
C THR A 99 4.73 0.50 -6.16
N ILE A 100 5.00 -0.81 -6.13
CA ILE A 100 6.12 -1.45 -6.83
C ILE A 100 5.58 -2.07 -8.12
N VAL A 101 6.24 -1.87 -9.26
CA VAL A 101 5.97 -2.57 -10.52
C VAL A 101 7.13 -3.54 -10.78
N ILE A 102 6.82 -4.80 -11.04
CA ILE A 102 7.83 -5.83 -11.31
C ILE A 102 7.61 -6.35 -12.73
N HIS A 103 8.61 -6.13 -13.58
CA HIS A 103 8.63 -6.58 -14.98
C HIS A 103 9.25 -7.98 -15.05
N ASN A 104 8.48 -8.94 -15.56
CA ASN A 104 9.00 -10.25 -15.88
C ASN A 104 9.97 -10.14 -17.07
N TYR A 105 11.02 -10.97 -17.10
CA TYR A 105 11.90 -11.02 -18.27
C TYR A 105 11.19 -11.65 -19.46
N ASP A 106 10.98 -10.85 -20.51
CA ASP A 106 10.56 -11.33 -21.84
C ASP A 106 11.38 -10.62 -22.91
N ASN A 107 12.25 -11.37 -23.57
CA ASN A 107 13.16 -10.87 -24.60
C ASN A 107 12.42 -10.76 -25.95
N PRO A 108 12.26 -9.55 -26.53
CA PRO A 108 11.56 -9.38 -27.82
C PRO A 108 12.22 -10.10 -29.00
N ARG A 109 13.44 -10.64 -28.84
CA ARG A 109 14.20 -11.42 -29.83
C ARG A 109 14.15 -12.94 -29.59
N ASP A 110 13.73 -13.39 -28.41
CA ASP A 110 13.39 -14.80 -28.12
C ASP A 110 12.15 -14.82 -27.20
N PRO A 111 10.92 -14.72 -27.72
CA PRO A 111 9.68 -14.67 -26.92
C PRO A 111 9.35 -16.00 -26.18
N ARG A 112 10.27 -16.97 -26.25
CA ARG A 112 10.26 -18.19 -25.42
C ARG A 112 10.99 -17.97 -24.09
N SER A 113 11.83 -16.94 -23.99
CA SER A 113 12.68 -16.62 -22.83
C SER A 113 11.91 -16.54 -21.52
N PHE A 114 10.74 -15.89 -21.51
CA PHE A 114 9.85 -15.85 -20.35
C PHE A 114 9.51 -17.25 -19.83
N LYS A 115 8.97 -18.13 -20.68
CA LYS A 115 8.59 -19.50 -20.29
C LYS A 115 9.79 -20.42 -20.03
N ARG A 116 10.93 -20.17 -20.69
CA ARG A 116 12.14 -20.97 -20.53
C ARG A 116 12.95 -20.66 -19.28
N ASN A 117 12.78 -19.51 -18.63
CA ASN A 117 13.35 -19.24 -17.30
C ASN A 117 12.37 -19.67 -16.20
N ALA A 118 12.89 -19.87 -14.98
CA ALA A 118 12.05 -19.81 -13.80
C ALA A 118 11.57 -18.37 -13.61
N ARG A 119 10.38 -18.21 -13.01
CA ARG A 119 9.68 -16.92 -12.91
C ARG A 119 9.13 -16.78 -11.50
N VAL A 120 9.12 -15.59 -10.92
CA VAL A 120 8.58 -15.47 -9.55
C VAL A 120 7.09 -15.77 -9.52
N LYS A 121 6.66 -16.43 -8.46
CA LYS A 121 5.26 -16.78 -8.17
C LYS A 121 4.79 -16.12 -6.89
N GLU A 122 5.61 -16.12 -5.85
CA GLU A 122 5.32 -15.42 -4.58
C GLU A 122 6.55 -14.63 -4.14
N PHE A 123 6.34 -13.35 -3.85
CA PHE A 123 7.29 -12.47 -3.19
C PHE A 123 6.88 -12.20 -1.74
N ASP A 124 7.86 -12.06 -0.86
CA ASP A 124 7.72 -11.49 0.48
C ASP A 124 8.47 -10.14 0.48
N VAL A 125 7.73 -9.04 0.52
CA VAL A 125 8.25 -7.67 0.48
C VAL A 125 8.31 -7.12 1.89
N GLU A 126 9.53 -6.87 2.35
CA GLU A 126 9.87 -6.37 3.68
C GLU A 126 10.27 -4.90 3.58
N TYR A 127 9.53 -4.03 4.29
CA TYR A 127 9.65 -2.58 4.17
C TYR A 127 9.59 -1.91 5.55
N HIS A 128 10.36 -0.85 5.72
CA HIS A 128 10.52 -0.15 7.00
C HIS A 128 9.57 1.05 7.08
N THR A 129 8.80 1.14 8.16
CA THR A 129 7.82 2.22 8.44
C THR A 129 8.02 2.79 9.85
N GLU A 130 7.31 3.86 10.20
CA GLU A 130 7.22 4.39 11.56
C GLU A 130 6.76 3.36 12.62
N HIS A 131 6.05 2.31 12.20
CA HIS A 131 5.56 1.23 13.06
C HIS A 131 6.53 0.04 13.12
N GLY A 132 7.71 0.16 12.51
CA GLY A 132 8.74 -0.85 12.38
C GLY A 132 8.74 -1.54 11.02
N THR A 133 9.45 -2.67 10.94
CA THR A 133 9.56 -3.49 9.73
C THR A 133 8.24 -4.24 9.47
N MET A 134 7.56 -3.87 8.40
CA MET A 134 6.37 -4.50 7.87
C MET A 134 6.74 -5.55 6.82
N ARG A 135 5.83 -6.51 6.57
CA ARG A 135 5.95 -7.50 5.48
C ARG A 135 4.62 -7.69 4.76
N LEU A 136 4.69 -7.75 3.43
CA LEU A 136 3.57 -8.02 2.53
C LEU A 136 3.91 -9.19 1.61
N LYS A 137 2.99 -10.17 1.49
CA LYS A 137 3.09 -11.22 0.46
C LYS A 137 2.35 -10.81 -0.80
N ALA A 138 2.98 -10.99 -1.95
CA ALA A 138 2.40 -10.73 -3.26
C ALA A 138 2.54 -11.94 -4.19
N THR A 139 1.47 -12.26 -4.93
CA THR A 139 1.44 -13.41 -5.86
C THR A 139 1.47 -12.91 -7.30
N ALA A 140 2.48 -13.33 -8.07
CA ALA A 140 2.66 -12.95 -9.46
C ALA A 140 1.88 -13.89 -10.41
N PRO A 141 1.21 -13.34 -11.45
CA PRO A 141 0.60 -14.16 -12.50
C PRO A 141 1.67 -14.84 -13.37
N ASP A 142 1.37 -16.03 -13.90
CA ASP A 142 2.23 -16.75 -14.85
C ASP A 142 2.11 -16.18 -16.28
N THR A 143 2.38 -14.87 -16.41
CA THR A 143 2.29 -14.11 -17.68
C THR A 143 3.47 -13.16 -17.86
N ALA A 144 3.92 -12.96 -19.11
CA ALA A 144 5.02 -12.04 -19.42
C ALA A 144 4.72 -10.56 -19.13
N ALA A 145 3.46 -10.20 -18.88
CA ALA A 145 3.08 -8.86 -18.46
C ALA A 145 3.72 -8.50 -17.11
N PRO A 146 4.06 -7.22 -16.87
CA PRO A 146 4.40 -6.71 -15.55
C PRO A 146 3.20 -6.83 -14.59
N PHE A 147 3.49 -6.92 -13.30
CA PHE A 147 2.47 -6.91 -12.26
C PHE A 147 2.86 -5.92 -11.14
N THR A 148 1.90 -5.58 -10.28
CA THR A 148 2.06 -4.53 -9.28
C THR A 148 1.87 -5.04 -7.85
N VAL A 149 2.53 -4.36 -6.90
CA VAL A 149 2.41 -4.58 -5.46
C VAL A 149 2.19 -3.21 -4.80
N SER A 150 0.98 -2.93 -4.35
CA SER A 150 0.67 -1.70 -3.62
C SER A 150 1.13 -1.80 -2.17
N ILE A 151 1.86 -0.77 -1.71
CA ILE A 151 2.43 -0.64 -0.37
C ILE A 151 1.69 0.46 0.41
N ASN A 152 1.45 1.62 -0.23
CA ASN A 152 0.73 2.77 0.32
C ASN A 152 1.20 3.20 1.73
N ALA A 153 2.51 3.24 1.94
CA ALA A 153 3.10 3.54 3.25
C ALA A 153 4.28 4.51 3.15
N LEU A 154 4.58 5.19 4.25
CA LEU A 154 5.85 5.89 4.39
C LEU A 154 6.97 4.86 4.53
N HIS A 155 8.05 5.05 3.78
CA HIS A 155 9.20 4.16 3.80
C HIS A 155 10.49 4.94 4.10
N ASP A 156 11.25 4.47 5.09
CA ASP A 156 12.55 4.99 5.52
C ASP A 156 13.50 3.81 5.80
N GLY A 157 14.58 3.69 5.03
CA GLY A 157 15.56 2.60 5.11
C GLY A 157 15.52 1.62 3.92
N PRO A 158 16.07 0.41 4.06
CA PRO A 158 16.18 -0.55 2.96
C PRO A 158 14.85 -1.25 2.65
N LEU A 159 14.61 -1.49 1.36
CA LEU A 159 13.51 -2.32 0.87
C LEU A 159 14.03 -3.70 0.49
N VAL A 160 13.48 -4.78 1.07
CA VAL A 160 13.96 -6.14 0.82
C VAL A 160 12.86 -6.99 0.20
N ILE A 161 13.08 -7.44 -1.03
CA ILE A 161 12.18 -8.31 -1.79
C ILE A 161 12.75 -9.74 -1.78
N ARG A 162 12.02 -10.70 -1.22
CA ARG A 162 12.44 -12.10 -1.10
C ARG A 162 11.58 -13.01 -1.99
N VAL A 163 12.20 -13.87 -2.78
CA VAL A 163 11.51 -14.84 -3.64
C VAL A 163 11.07 -16.04 -2.81
N ALA A 164 9.79 -16.08 -2.43
CA ALA A 164 9.21 -17.12 -1.59
C ALA A 164 8.81 -18.38 -2.39
N SER A 165 8.41 -18.22 -3.65
CA SER A 165 8.25 -19.35 -4.58
C SER A 165 8.32 -18.92 -6.05
N VAL A 166 8.57 -19.87 -6.94
CA VAL A 166 8.67 -19.66 -8.40
C VAL A 166 7.70 -20.55 -9.18
N TRP A 167 7.31 -20.10 -10.37
CA TRP A 167 6.84 -20.96 -11.44
C TRP A 167 8.06 -21.60 -12.13
N PRO A 168 8.04 -22.92 -12.40
CA PRO A 168 9.20 -23.60 -12.96
C PRO A 168 9.49 -23.17 -14.41
N ALA A 169 10.76 -23.27 -14.78
CA ALA A 169 11.19 -23.20 -16.17
C ALA A 169 10.58 -24.34 -16.99
N GLU A 170 10.10 -24.03 -18.20
CA GLU A 170 9.46 -24.97 -19.11
C GLU A 170 10.29 -25.14 -20.40
N ALA A 171 10.31 -26.35 -20.96
CA ALA A 171 10.82 -26.55 -22.32
C ALA A 171 9.84 -25.92 -23.32
N VAL A 172 10.36 -25.22 -24.34
CA VAL A 172 9.54 -24.60 -25.39
C VAL A 172 10.10 -25.00 -26.75
N ASP A 173 9.26 -25.66 -27.54
CA ASP A 173 9.62 -26.33 -28.79
C ASP A 173 10.76 -27.35 -28.60
N ASP A 174 11.91 -27.13 -29.24
CA ASP A 174 13.15 -27.91 -29.11
C ASP A 174 14.11 -27.36 -28.04
N ALA A 175 13.81 -26.18 -27.48
CA ALA A 175 14.72 -25.47 -26.59
C ALA A 175 14.49 -25.85 -25.11
N PRO A 176 15.52 -26.35 -24.40
CA PRO A 176 15.39 -26.78 -23.01
C PRO A 176 15.13 -25.60 -22.06
N PRO A 177 14.58 -25.86 -20.86
CA PRO A 177 14.50 -24.87 -19.80
C PRO A 177 15.89 -24.42 -19.36
N PHE A 178 15.97 -23.17 -18.92
CA PHE A 178 17.06 -22.65 -18.09
C PHE A 178 16.87 -23.14 -16.63
N LEU A 179 17.91 -23.07 -15.81
CA LEU A 179 17.87 -23.44 -14.39
C LEU A 179 17.75 -22.21 -13.46
N GLU A 180 17.83 -21.03 -14.05
CA GLU A 180 17.91 -19.73 -13.40
C GLU A 180 16.54 -19.07 -13.30
N LEU A 181 16.38 -18.19 -12.30
CA LEU A 181 15.30 -17.20 -12.26
C LEU A 181 15.73 -15.96 -13.03
N SER A 182 14.85 -15.38 -13.85
CA SER A 182 15.03 -14.05 -14.43
C SER A 182 13.96 -13.07 -13.92
N VAL A 183 14.38 -11.83 -13.66
CA VAL A 183 13.50 -10.65 -13.51
C VAL A 183 14.08 -9.54 -14.39
N GLY A 184 13.23 -8.78 -15.08
CA GLY A 184 13.66 -7.70 -15.98
C GLY A 184 14.05 -6.45 -15.18
N GLU A 185 13.04 -5.66 -14.81
CA GLU A 185 13.14 -4.37 -14.12
C GLU A 185 12.21 -4.38 -12.90
N VAL A 186 12.56 -3.64 -11.85
CA VAL A 186 11.71 -3.33 -10.69
C VAL A 186 11.63 -1.82 -10.52
N GLU A 187 10.44 -1.26 -10.73
CA GLU A 187 10.19 0.17 -10.65
C GLU A 187 9.42 0.52 -9.37
N PHE A 188 9.81 1.61 -8.72
CA PHE A 188 9.14 2.11 -7.51
C PHE A 188 8.37 3.38 -7.85
N PHE A 189 7.12 3.47 -7.42
CA PHE A 189 6.24 4.61 -7.65
C PHE A 189 5.76 5.18 -6.32
N GLY A 190 5.74 6.51 -6.23
CA GLY A 190 5.39 7.21 -5.01
C GLY A 190 5.69 8.71 -5.08
N SER A 191 5.85 9.31 -3.91
CA SER A 191 6.11 10.73 -3.73
C SER A 191 7.32 10.95 -2.84
N ALA A 192 8.19 11.91 -3.20
CA ALA A 192 9.25 12.35 -2.30
C ALA A 192 8.66 13.13 -1.12
N ILE A 193 9.23 12.97 0.08
CA ILE A 193 8.86 13.78 1.24
C ILE A 193 9.56 15.13 1.12
N THR A 194 8.82 16.18 0.77
CA THR A 194 9.34 17.55 0.78
C THR A 194 9.01 18.25 2.09
N ASP A 195 9.79 19.28 2.44
CA ASP A 195 9.47 20.14 3.59
C ASP A 195 8.07 20.76 3.47
N GLU A 196 7.67 21.18 2.27
CA GLU A 196 6.33 21.73 1.99
C GLU A 196 5.22 20.70 2.18
N TRP A 197 5.42 19.45 1.75
CA TRP A 197 4.48 18.35 2.03
C TRP A 197 4.33 18.14 3.53
N MET A 198 5.46 18.11 4.25
CA MET A 198 5.49 17.79 5.66
C MET A 198 4.91 18.93 6.52
N GLU A 199 5.18 20.19 6.17
CA GLU A 199 4.49 21.36 6.72
C GLU A 199 2.98 21.31 6.44
N SER A 200 2.53 20.88 5.25
CA SER A 200 1.11 20.72 4.97
C SER A 200 0.47 19.63 5.82
N ALA A 201 1.08 18.45 5.91
CA ALA A 201 0.58 17.34 6.73
C ALA A 201 0.46 17.73 8.22
N ILE A 202 1.46 18.44 8.76
CA ILE A 202 1.44 18.95 10.14
C ILE A 202 0.35 20.01 10.32
N ARG A 203 0.17 20.90 9.35
CA ARG A 203 -0.86 21.95 9.34
C ARG A 203 -2.27 21.35 9.29
N GLU A 204 -2.50 20.35 8.44
CA GLU A 204 -3.77 19.62 8.29
C GLU A 204 -4.09 18.81 9.57
N ALA A 205 -3.11 18.10 10.13
CA ALA A 205 -3.27 17.40 11.41
C ALA A 205 -3.58 18.36 12.57
N LYS A 206 -2.93 19.53 12.64
CA LYS A 206 -3.25 20.59 13.62
C LYS A 206 -4.64 21.18 13.44
N GLN A 207 -5.12 21.32 12.19
CA GLN A 207 -6.51 21.73 11.92
C GLN A 207 -7.52 20.66 12.36
N THR A 208 -7.19 19.37 12.21
CA THR A 208 -8.04 18.26 12.65
C THR A 208 -8.13 18.19 14.18
N VAL A 209 -7.01 18.37 14.89
CA VAL A 209 -6.99 18.48 16.37
C VAL A 209 -7.86 19.65 16.82
N ALA A 210 -7.67 20.85 16.27
CA ALA A 210 -8.45 22.03 16.64
C ALA A 210 -9.96 21.90 16.31
N ALA A 211 -10.31 21.13 15.28
CA ALA A 211 -11.71 20.83 14.97
C ALA A 211 -12.37 19.96 16.04
N PHE A 212 -11.69 18.89 16.50
CA PHE A 212 -12.18 18.06 17.61
C PHE A 212 -12.25 18.83 18.93
N GLU A 213 -11.24 19.66 19.26
CA GLU A 213 -11.27 20.51 20.46
C GLU A 213 -12.48 21.46 20.47
N SER A 214 -12.82 22.03 19.30
CA SER A 214 -14.00 22.88 19.11
C SER A 214 -15.33 22.12 19.23
N GLU A 215 -15.41 20.90 18.70
CA GLU A 215 -16.58 20.02 18.87
C GLU A 215 -16.78 19.60 20.33
N ILE A 216 -15.72 19.18 21.02
CA ILE A 216 -15.72 18.81 22.45
C ILE A 216 -16.18 19.99 23.32
N ALA A 217 -15.66 21.20 23.08
CA ALA A 217 -16.10 22.41 23.80
C ALA A 217 -17.59 22.74 23.54
N THR A 218 -18.06 22.53 22.31
CA THR A 218 -19.47 22.74 21.93
C THR A 218 -20.39 21.72 22.58
N LEU A 219 -20.03 20.44 22.54
CA LEU A 219 -20.79 19.34 23.16
C LEU A 219 -20.83 19.46 24.69
N THR A 220 -19.72 19.85 25.33
CA THR A 220 -19.67 20.11 26.77
C THR A 220 -20.60 21.25 27.16
N SER A 221 -20.56 22.37 26.44
CA SER A 221 -21.44 23.54 26.68
C SER A 221 -22.93 23.21 26.46
N ALA A 222 -23.23 22.33 25.51
CA ALA A 222 -24.60 21.84 25.28
C ALA A 222 -25.06 20.92 26.43
N LEU A 223 -24.20 20.01 26.89
CA LEU A 223 -24.50 19.05 27.95
C LEU A 223 -24.83 19.74 29.30
N GLU A 224 -24.17 20.86 29.62
CA GLU A 224 -24.50 21.68 30.82
C GLU A 224 -25.94 22.20 30.86
N THR A 225 -26.60 22.30 29.69
CA THR A 225 -27.97 22.83 29.55
C THR A 225 -28.98 21.81 29.02
N ALA A 226 -28.55 20.56 28.82
CA ALA A 226 -29.36 19.52 28.21
C ALA A 226 -30.49 19.00 29.14
N PRO A 227 -31.70 18.74 28.62
CA PRO A 227 -32.71 18.00 29.38
C PRO A 227 -32.27 16.52 29.55
N PRO A 228 -32.74 15.81 30.59
CA PRO A 228 -32.26 14.46 30.92
C PRO A 228 -32.37 13.45 29.78
N GLU A 229 -33.41 13.55 28.94
CA GLU A 229 -33.62 12.68 27.77
C GLU A 229 -32.60 12.90 26.63
N ALA A 230 -31.93 14.06 26.58
CA ALA A 230 -30.90 14.37 25.58
C ALA A 230 -29.47 14.23 26.13
N ALA A 231 -29.30 14.28 27.45
CA ALA A 231 -27.99 14.26 28.11
C ALA A 231 -27.16 13.01 27.75
N GLN A 232 -27.78 11.83 27.67
CA GLN A 232 -27.08 10.60 27.27
C GLN A 232 -26.58 10.66 25.82
N GLU A 233 -27.41 11.14 24.87
CA GLU A 233 -27.01 11.25 23.46
C GLU A 233 -25.87 12.26 23.27
N MET A 234 -25.77 13.28 24.14
CA MET A 234 -24.64 14.21 24.16
C MET A 234 -23.38 13.60 24.79
N GLN A 235 -23.51 12.82 25.86
CA GLN A 235 -22.39 12.08 26.47
C GLN A 235 -21.80 11.05 25.51
N ASP A 236 -22.64 10.30 24.78
CA ASP A 236 -22.21 9.31 23.80
C ASP A 236 -21.41 9.97 22.66
N LYS A 237 -21.83 11.16 22.20
CA LYS A 237 -21.10 11.95 21.19
C LYS A 237 -19.79 12.51 21.73
N LEU A 238 -19.79 13.02 22.96
CA LEU A 238 -18.60 13.56 23.61
C LEU A 238 -17.50 12.49 23.71
N ALA A 239 -17.86 11.27 24.13
CA ALA A 239 -16.95 10.13 24.18
C ALA A 239 -16.39 9.71 22.80
N ILE A 240 -17.17 9.87 21.73
CA ILE A 240 -16.70 9.64 20.34
C ILE A 240 -15.73 10.75 19.91
N ALA A 241 -16.03 12.02 20.22
CA ALA A 241 -15.18 13.16 19.89
C ALA A 241 -13.84 13.12 20.67
N ASP A 242 -13.86 12.78 21.96
CA ASP A 242 -12.66 12.57 22.79
C ASP A 242 -11.76 11.46 22.22
N ALA A 243 -12.36 10.35 21.76
CA ALA A 243 -11.62 9.27 21.11
C ALA A 243 -11.02 9.71 19.76
N GLY A 244 -11.74 10.53 18.99
CA GLY A 244 -11.25 11.15 17.76
C GLY A 244 -10.06 12.09 18.00
N LEU A 245 -10.15 12.95 19.02
CA LEU A 245 -9.07 13.84 19.45
C LEU A 245 -7.83 13.04 19.84
N ALA A 246 -7.98 11.97 20.62
CA ALA A 246 -6.87 11.14 21.07
C ALA A 246 -6.10 10.46 19.91
N GLU A 247 -6.80 10.12 18.81
CA GLU A 247 -6.19 9.57 17.60
C GLU A 247 -5.55 10.65 16.72
N ALA A 248 -6.20 11.82 16.59
CA ALA A 248 -5.66 12.98 15.87
C ALA A 248 -4.36 13.50 16.52
N VAL A 249 -4.33 13.61 17.85
CA VAL A 249 -3.13 14.02 18.61
C VAL A 249 -2.01 12.99 18.48
N ARG A 250 -2.32 11.68 18.49
CA ARG A 250 -1.31 10.63 18.24
C ARG A 250 -0.73 10.74 16.84
N SER A 251 -1.58 10.96 15.84
CA SER A 251 -1.19 11.13 14.43
C SER A 251 -0.27 12.34 14.24
N LEU A 252 -0.61 13.48 14.86
CA LEU A 252 0.22 14.68 14.84
C LEU A 252 1.59 14.46 15.50
N LEU A 253 1.63 13.84 16.68
CA LEU A 253 2.89 13.52 17.36
C LEU A 253 3.77 12.55 16.55
N GLU A 254 3.18 11.67 15.75
CA GLU A 254 3.93 10.79 14.84
C GLU A 254 4.48 11.56 13.62
N LEU A 255 3.74 12.54 13.09
CA LEU A 255 4.26 13.43 12.04
C LEU A 255 5.44 14.26 12.55
N GLU A 256 5.34 14.85 13.75
CA GLU A 256 6.43 15.66 14.34
C GLU A 256 7.67 14.81 14.69
N LYS A 257 7.51 13.51 14.98
CA LYS A 257 8.63 12.55 15.06
C LYS A 257 9.29 12.30 13.71
N ARG A 258 8.52 12.11 12.62
CA ARG A 258 9.06 11.90 11.26
C ARG A 258 9.90 13.08 10.79
N VAL A 259 9.42 14.32 11.01
CA VAL A 259 10.20 15.56 10.80
C VAL A 259 11.56 15.46 11.49
N THR A 260 11.56 15.04 12.75
CA THR A 260 12.75 14.98 13.58
C THR A 260 13.74 13.92 13.08
N LEU A 261 13.25 12.77 12.60
CA LEU A 261 14.06 11.69 12.02
C LEU A 261 14.66 12.09 10.67
N ILE A 262 13.87 12.65 9.75
CA ILE A 262 14.31 13.09 8.42
C ILE A 262 15.39 14.18 8.53
N ASN A 263 15.20 15.15 9.43
CA ASN A 263 16.22 16.18 9.70
C ASN A 263 17.51 15.58 10.33
N GLN A 264 17.41 14.47 11.07
CA GLN A 264 18.57 13.79 11.65
C GLN A 264 19.31 12.87 10.66
N SER A 265 18.60 12.23 9.72
CA SER A 265 19.24 11.41 8.68
C SER A 265 19.94 12.29 7.64
N GLY A 266 19.31 13.39 7.20
CA GLY A 266 19.93 14.39 6.33
C GLY A 266 21.18 15.03 6.96
N ALA A 267 21.16 15.34 8.25
CA ALA A 267 22.29 15.96 8.96
C ALA A 267 23.49 15.02 9.24
N ASN A 268 23.36 13.71 9.01
CA ASN A 268 24.42 12.71 9.24
C ASN A 268 25.10 12.21 7.96
N ARG A 269 24.83 12.80 6.80
CA ARG A 269 25.56 12.50 5.55
C ARG A 269 26.91 13.24 5.51
N PRO A 270 28.04 12.56 5.22
CA PRO A 270 29.38 13.14 5.15
C PRO A 270 29.71 13.85 3.83
#